data_AF-A0A183U2Q9-F1
#
_entry.id   AF-A0A183U2Q9-F1
#
_cell.length_a   1.000
_cell.length_b   1.000
_cell.length_c   1.000
_cell.angle_alpha   90.00
_cell.angle_beta   90.00
_cell.angle_gamma   90.00
#
_symmetry.space_group_name_H-M   'P 1'
#
loop_
_entity.id
_entity.type
_entity.pdbx_description
1 polymer ?
#
loop_
_entity_poly.entity_id
_entity_poly.type
_entity_poly.pdbx_seq_one_letter_code
_entity_poly.pdbx_strand_id
1 'polypeptide(L)'
;MIFIKGTPEEPKCGFTRRALELLRSVNADFSSFDILSDEQVRQGLKEYSNWPTYPQIYLDGELIGGLDVFSEEMTDKKFVEKLPKLTVDNASPAVFRGENSFTQFNYLRSGKFARAERTVASSFTCAYCVCLASRAL
;
A
#
# COMPACT_ATOMS: atom_id res chain seq x y z
N MET A 1 -4.18 -2.75 1.12
CA MET A 1 -2.81 -3.02 1.60
C MET A 1 -2.71 -4.49 1.98
N ILE A 2 -1.63 -5.20 1.62
CA ILE A 2 -1.42 -6.60 2.00
C ILE A 2 -0.05 -6.79 2.66
N PHE A 3 -0.04 -7.48 3.80
CA PHE A 3 1.18 -7.85 4.52
C PHE A 3 1.54 -9.30 4.20
N ILE A 4 2.72 -9.50 3.61
CA ILE A 4 3.15 -10.77 3.05
C ILE A 4 4.56 -11.15 3.53
N LYS A 5 4.93 -12.41 3.33
CA LYS A 5 6.30 -12.90 3.54
C LYS A 5 7.04 -12.92 2.20
N GLY A 6 8.01 -12.02 2.03
CA GLY A 6 8.71 -11.80 0.76
C GLY A 6 8.09 -10.67 -0.07
N THR A 7 8.37 -10.65 -1.37
CA THR A 7 7.87 -9.60 -2.28
C THR A 7 6.85 -10.15 -3.29
N PRO A 8 6.09 -9.29 -3.98
CA PRO A 8 5.19 -9.73 -5.05
C PRO A 8 5.89 -10.35 -6.26
N GLU A 9 7.16 -10.00 -6.51
CA GLU A 9 7.98 -10.64 -7.53
C GLU A 9 8.51 -11.99 -7.04
N GLU A 10 8.92 -12.08 -5.76
CA GLU A 10 9.51 -13.26 -5.16
C GLU A 10 8.74 -13.72 -3.90
N PRO A 11 7.56 -14.34 -4.06
CA PRO A 11 6.78 -14.81 -2.93
C PRO A 11 7.42 -16.03 -2.28
N LYS A 12 7.76 -15.94 -0.99
CA LYS A 12 8.41 -17.02 -0.22
C LYS A 12 7.44 -18.08 0.31
N CYS A 13 6.14 -17.93 0.05
CA CYS A 13 5.09 -18.80 0.59
C CYS A 13 3.98 -19.06 -0.44
N GLY A 14 3.51 -20.31 -0.53
CA GLY A 14 2.41 -20.68 -1.44
C GLY A 14 1.10 -19.93 -1.14
N PHE A 15 0.82 -19.63 0.13
CA PHE A 15 -0.35 -18.84 0.53
C PHE A 15 -0.27 -17.39 0.03
N THR A 16 0.92 -16.79 0.09
CA THR A 16 1.18 -15.45 -0.45
C THR A 16 0.98 -15.43 -1.96
N ARG A 17 1.49 -16.43 -2.68
CA ARG A 17 1.31 -16.53 -4.14
C ARG A 17 -0.17 -16.53 -4.52
N ARG A 18 -0.98 -17.37 -3.88
CA ARG A 18 -2.43 -17.45 -4.13
C ARG A 18 -3.14 -16.13 -3.85
N ALA A 19 -2.81 -15.46 -2.75
CA ALA A 19 -3.40 -14.15 -2.42
C ALA A 19 -3.12 -13.09 -3.50
N LEU A 20 -1.88 -13.05 -4.00
CA LEU A 20 -1.49 -12.13 -5.07
C LEU A 20 -2.17 -12.46 -6.40
N GLU A 21 -2.32 -13.75 -6.73
CA GLU A 21 -3.03 -14.21 -7.93
C GLU A 21 -4.51 -13.78 -7.90
N LEU A 22 -5.18 -13.92 -6.75
CA LEU A 22 -6.57 -13.47 -6.57
C LEU A 22 -6.72 -11.95 -6.72
N LEU A 23 -5.81 -11.17 -6.14
CA LEU A 23 -5.84 -9.71 -6.29
C LEU A 23 -5.60 -9.27 -7.75
N ARG A 24 -4.68 -9.95 -8.45
CA ARG A 24 -4.39 -9.70 -9.87
C ARG A 24 -5.56 -10.11 -10.76
N SER A 25 -6.28 -11.19 -10.46
CA SER A 25 -7.40 -11.65 -11.29
C SER A 25 -8.56 -10.65 -11.33
N VAL A 26 -8.76 -9.89 -10.25
CA VAL A 26 -9.77 -8.83 -10.17
C VAL A 26 -9.25 -7.45 -10.61
N ASN A 27 -7.98 -7.37 -11.06
CA ASN A 27 -7.27 -6.12 -11.36
C ASN A 27 -7.36 -5.09 -10.23
N ALA A 28 -7.30 -5.56 -8.97
CA ALA A 28 -7.29 -4.67 -7.82
C ALA A 28 -5.94 -3.94 -7.70
N ASP A 29 -6.00 -2.67 -7.32
CA ASP A 29 -4.81 -1.93 -6.91
C ASP A 29 -4.45 -2.31 -5.47
N PHE A 30 -3.21 -2.74 -5.26
CA PHE A 30 -2.76 -3.14 -3.94
C PHE A 30 -1.28 -2.80 -3.72
N SER A 31 -0.98 -2.32 -2.52
CA SER A 31 0.38 -2.20 -2.02
C SER A 31 0.70 -3.40 -1.13
N SER A 32 1.88 -3.97 -1.31
CA SER A 32 2.41 -5.08 -0.49
C SER A 32 3.52 -4.60 0.44
N PHE A 33 3.57 -5.14 1.65
CA PHE A 33 4.67 -4.92 2.58
C PHE A 33 5.26 -6.25 3.05
N ASP A 34 6.59 -6.37 3.04
CA ASP A 34 7.30 -7.55 3.52
C ASP A 34 7.53 -7.47 5.03
N ILE A 35 6.85 -8.35 5.77
CA ILE A 35 6.99 -8.42 7.23
C ILE A 35 8.31 -9.02 7.69
N LEU A 36 9.07 -9.68 6.80
CA LEU A 36 10.36 -10.27 7.15
C LEU A 36 11.47 -9.22 7.19
N SER A 37 11.25 -8.07 6.53
CA SER A 37 12.20 -6.97 6.50
C SER A 37 12.23 -6.18 7.81
N ASP A 38 11.15 -6.18 8.59
CA ASP A 38 11.04 -5.43 9.84
C ASP A 38 10.28 -6.21 10.93
N GLU A 39 11.01 -6.65 11.96
CA GLU A 39 10.44 -7.40 13.09
C GLU A 39 9.56 -6.52 13.99
N GLN A 40 9.77 -5.20 14.05
CA GLN A 40 8.90 -4.30 14.84
C GLN A 40 7.50 -4.25 14.24
N VAL A 41 7.40 -4.12 12.92
CA VAL A 41 6.12 -4.15 12.19
C VAL A 41 5.43 -5.50 12.39
N ARG A 42 6.19 -6.61 12.34
CA ARG A 42 5.65 -7.95 12.55
C ARG A 42 5.02 -8.13 13.94
N GLN A 43 5.65 -7.62 14.99
CA GLN A 43 5.10 -7.70 16.35
C GLN A 43 3.92 -6.74 16.52
N GLY A 44 4.06 -5.50 16.04
CA GLY A 44 3.00 -4.49 16.09
C GLY A 44 1.72 -4.92 15.38
N LEU A 45 1.83 -5.60 14.23
CA LEU A 45 0.67 -6.14 13.51
C LEU A 45 0.00 -7.30 14.24
N LYS A 46 0.74 -8.18 14.92
CA LYS A 46 0.11 -9.24 15.72
C LYS A 46 -0.76 -8.65 16.83
N GLU A 47 -0.26 -7.62 17.50
CA GLU A 47 -0.97 -6.94 18.59
C GLU A 47 -2.14 -6.11 18.07
N TYR A 48 -1.96 -5.37 16.97
CA TYR A 48 -3.01 -4.55 16.38
C TYR A 48 -4.19 -5.39 15.89
N SER A 49 -3.90 -6.52 15.26
CA SER A 49 -4.86 -7.27 14.45
C SER A 49 -5.39 -8.49 15.15
N ASN A 50 -4.76 -8.86 16.27
CA ASN A 50 -5.04 -10.07 17.04
C ASN A 50 -5.07 -11.33 16.15
N TRP A 51 -4.28 -11.34 15.07
CA TRP A 51 -4.29 -12.40 14.05
C TRP A 51 -2.90 -13.04 13.94
N PRO A 52 -2.77 -14.36 14.18
CA PRO A 52 -1.47 -15.00 14.31
C PRO A 52 -0.81 -15.36 12.98
N THR A 53 -1.56 -15.37 11.88
CA THR A 53 -1.09 -15.87 10.57
C THR A 53 -0.90 -14.76 9.53
N TYR A 54 -0.14 -15.10 8.49
CA TYR A 54 0.10 -14.26 7.33
C TYR A 54 -0.09 -15.11 6.06
N PRO A 55 -0.58 -14.56 4.94
CA PRO A 55 -0.76 -13.12 4.64
C PRO A 55 -1.93 -12.46 5.38
N GLN A 56 -1.89 -11.15 5.59
CA GLN A 56 -2.99 -10.34 6.17
C GLN A 56 -3.38 -9.22 5.21
N ILE A 57 -4.67 -9.06 4.96
CA ILE A 57 -5.21 -8.09 3.99
C ILE A 57 -6.01 -7.01 4.72
N TYR A 58 -5.73 -5.76 4.39
CA TYR A 58 -6.39 -4.58 4.93
C TYR A 58 -7.01 -3.74 3.83
N LEU A 59 -8.23 -3.29 4.07
CA LEU A 59 -8.97 -2.36 3.24
C LEU A 59 -9.34 -1.15 4.11
N ASP A 60 -8.96 0.05 3.69
CA ASP A 60 -9.27 1.30 4.41
C ASP A 60 -8.86 1.32 5.91
N GLY A 61 -7.85 0.52 6.28
CA GLY A 61 -7.37 0.39 7.66
C GLY A 61 -8.05 -0.70 8.49
N GLU A 62 -9.08 -1.35 7.95
CA GLU A 62 -9.77 -2.48 8.56
C GLU A 62 -9.14 -3.81 8.10
N LEU A 63 -8.95 -4.74 9.05
CA LEU A 63 -8.51 -6.09 8.75
C LEU A 63 -9.66 -6.86 8.10
N ILE A 64 -9.47 -7.29 6.85
CA ILE A 64 -10.39 -8.24 6.20
C ILE A 64 -10.10 -9.66 6.68
N GLY A 65 -8.81 -10.03 6.74
CA GLY A 65 -8.37 -11.33 7.24
C GLY A 65 -7.19 -11.91 6.49
N GLY A 66 -7.07 -13.24 6.57
CA GLY A 66 -6.05 -14.03 5.86
C GLY A 66 -6.47 -14.43 4.45
N LEU A 67 -5.72 -15.36 3.84
CA LEU A 67 -6.05 -15.89 2.51
C LEU A 67 -7.42 -16.56 2.48
N ASP A 68 -7.73 -17.38 3.48
CA ASP A 68 -8.95 -18.21 3.46
C ASP A 68 -10.20 -17.33 3.47
N VAL A 69 -10.28 -16.41 4.44
CA VAL A 69 -11.35 -15.40 4.53
C VAL A 69 -11.42 -14.57 3.25
N PHE A 70 -10.28 -14.09 2.74
CA PHE A 70 -10.28 -13.29 1.52
C PHE A 70 -10.76 -14.07 0.29
N SER A 71 -10.45 -15.37 0.20
CA SER A 71 -10.92 -16.21 -0.90
C SER A 71 -12.44 -16.44 -0.84
N GLU A 72 -13.01 -16.50 0.37
CA GLU A 72 -14.45 -16.55 0.59
C GLU A 72 -15.09 -15.21 0.17
N GLU A 73 -14.58 -14.09 0.67
CA GLU A 73 -15.06 -12.73 0.34
C GLU A 73 -15.00 -12.42 -1.16
N MET A 74 -14.01 -12.97 -1.89
CA MET A 74 -13.92 -12.83 -3.34
C MET A 74 -15.06 -13.51 -4.10
N THR A 75 -15.77 -14.46 -3.49
CA THR A 75 -16.98 -15.07 -4.06
C THR A 75 -18.13 -14.07 -4.07
N ASP A 76 -18.13 -13.11 -3.14
CA ASP A 76 -19.14 -12.08 -3.04
C ASP A 76 -18.85 -10.92 -4.00
N LYS A 77 -19.72 -10.79 -5.02
CA LYS A 77 -19.62 -9.72 -6.03
C LYS A 77 -19.60 -8.32 -5.43
N LYS A 78 -20.33 -8.11 -4.32
CA LYS A 78 -20.37 -6.83 -3.61
C LYS A 78 -19.01 -6.43 -3.05
N PHE A 79 -18.23 -7.40 -2.58
CA PHE A 79 -16.89 -7.15 -2.05
C PHE A 79 -15.93 -6.76 -3.18
N VAL A 80 -15.98 -7.48 -4.31
CA VAL A 80 -15.15 -7.18 -5.50
C VAL A 80 -15.41 -5.78 -6.06
N GLU A 81 -16.63 -5.27 -5.95
CA GLU A 81 -16.98 -3.89 -6.34
C GLU A 81 -16.39 -2.83 -5.40
N LYS A 82 -16.20 -3.17 -4.10
CA LYS A 82 -15.61 -2.27 -3.11
C LYS A 82 -14.09 -2.11 -3.30
N LEU A 83 -13.43 -3.09 -3.90
CA LEU A 83 -11.98 -3.05 -4.10
C LEU A 83 -11.58 -1.95 -5.08
N PRO A 84 -10.49 -1.20 -4.79
CA PRO A 84 -9.95 -0.22 -5.73
C PRO A 84 -9.45 -0.96 -6.97
N LYS A 85 -9.92 -0.57 -8.16
CA LYS A 85 -9.54 -1.20 -9.44
C LYS A 85 -8.50 -0.34 -10.15
N LEU A 86 -7.52 -1.00 -10.75
CA LEU A 86 -6.57 -0.36 -11.65
C LEU A 86 -7.28 0.00 -12.95
N THR A 87 -7.73 1.25 -13.10
CA THR A 87 -8.19 1.75 -14.41
C THR A 87 -6.98 2.13 -15.25
N VAL A 88 -7.06 1.87 -16.56
CA VAL A 88 -5.96 2.03 -17.54
C VAL A 88 -5.50 3.50 -17.67
N ASP A 89 -6.26 4.44 -17.11
CA ASP A 89 -5.96 5.88 -17.11
C ASP A 89 -4.88 6.28 -16.08
N ASN A 90 -4.50 5.38 -15.17
CA ASN A 90 -3.38 5.56 -14.24
C ASN A 90 -2.18 4.66 -14.55
N ALA A 91 -2.05 4.20 -15.80
CA ALA A 91 -0.82 3.57 -16.28
C ALA A 91 0.33 4.61 -16.37
N SER A 92 0.82 5.08 -15.22
CA SER A 92 2.17 5.61 -15.11
C SER A 92 3.09 4.48 -14.61
N PRO A 93 4.16 4.15 -15.35
CA PRO A 93 5.10 3.13 -14.95
C PRO A 93 6.05 3.70 -13.89
N ALA A 94 5.70 3.60 -12.61
CA ALA A 94 6.60 3.84 -11.49
C ALA A 94 6.09 3.03 -10.29
N VAL A 95 6.68 1.90 -9.92
CA VAL A 95 7.97 1.83 -9.20
C VAL A 95 8.20 3.07 -8.35
N PHE A 96 7.47 3.18 -7.24
CA PHE A 96 7.94 3.81 -6.01
C PHE A 96 8.32 2.66 -5.08
N ARG A 97 9.52 2.07 -5.16
CA ARG A 97 10.81 2.57 -4.62
C ARG A 97 10.65 3.48 -3.39
N GLY A 98 10.47 2.81 -2.25
CA GLY A 98 11.07 3.18 -0.96
C GLY A 98 10.57 4.44 -0.28
N GLU A 99 9.63 4.30 0.64
CA GLU A 99 9.45 5.22 1.76
C GLU A 99 9.27 4.41 3.06
N ASN A 100 10.39 4.31 3.81
CA ASN A 100 10.55 4.16 5.26
C ASN A 100 9.40 3.53 6.10
N SER A 101 9.70 2.37 6.72
CA SER A 101 8.79 1.53 7.53
C SER A 101 8.11 2.22 8.73
N PHE A 102 8.55 3.42 9.11
CA PHE A 102 8.02 4.15 10.26
C PHE A 102 6.74 4.96 9.98
N THR A 103 6.51 5.34 8.72
CA THR A 103 5.36 6.17 8.33
C THR A 103 4.11 5.31 8.09
N GLN A 104 4.29 4.07 7.65
CA GLN A 104 3.19 3.17 7.26
C GLN A 104 2.45 2.57 8.47
N PHE A 105 3.14 2.34 9.59
CA PHE A 105 2.52 1.89 10.84
C PHE A 105 1.77 3.04 11.56
N ASN A 106 2.31 4.26 11.53
CA ASN A 106 1.60 5.45 12.04
C ASN A 106 0.39 5.84 11.17
N TYR A 107 0.39 5.47 9.88
CA TYR A 107 -0.73 5.71 8.97
C TYR A 107 -1.99 4.91 9.35
N LEU A 108 -1.84 3.64 9.77
CA LEU A 108 -2.97 2.82 10.26
C LEU A 108 -3.55 3.34 11.58
N ARG A 109 -2.72 3.96 12.43
CA ARG A 109 -3.13 4.49 13.74
C ARG A 109 -3.76 5.89 13.70
N SER A 110 -3.58 6.63 12.61
CA SER A 110 -3.86 8.08 12.59
C SER A 110 -5.21 8.48 11.98
N GLY A 111 -5.99 7.56 11.39
CA GLY A 111 -7.34 7.85 10.88
C GLY A 111 -7.42 8.99 9.85
N LYS A 112 -6.29 9.46 9.32
CA LYS A 112 -6.19 10.54 8.35
C LYS A 112 -5.94 9.96 6.98
N PHE A 113 -7.02 9.48 6.36
CA PHE A 113 -7.09 9.28 4.93
C PHE A 113 -7.16 10.67 4.25
N ALA A 114 -6.05 11.41 4.32
CA ALA A 114 -5.91 12.66 3.61
C ALA A 114 -5.67 12.32 2.14
N ARG A 115 -6.70 12.57 1.33
CA ARG A 115 -6.64 12.68 -0.14
C ARG A 115 -5.36 13.44 -0.50
N ALA A 116 -4.38 12.74 -1.05
CA ALA A 116 -3.21 13.38 -1.63
C ALA A 116 -3.70 14.24 -2.81
N GLU A 117 -3.88 15.53 -2.57
CA GLU A 117 -4.03 16.50 -3.64
C GLU A 117 -2.73 16.49 -4.44
N ARG A 118 -2.88 16.01 -5.67
CA ARG A 118 -1.85 15.89 -6.68
C ARG A 118 -1.56 17.29 -7.23
N THR A 119 -0.77 18.11 -6.53
CA THR A 119 -0.18 19.31 -7.14
C THR A 119 0.97 18.89 -8.04
N VAL A 120 0.66 18.79 -9.33
CA VAL A 120 1.63 18.73 -10.41
C VAL A 120 2.28 20.12 -10.54
N ALA A 121 3.55 20.22 -10.18
CA ALA A 121 4.46 21.26 -10.67
C ALA A 121 5.77 20.52 -10.99
N SER A 122 5.89 19.93 -12.16
CA SER A 122 6.40 20.57 -13.39
C SER A 122 7.56 21.53 -13.14
N SER A 123 8.63 21.25 -13.87
CA SER A 123 9.70 22.17 -14.26
C SER A 123 10.92 22.20 -13.34
N PHE A 124 11.79 21.22 -13.61
CA PHE A 124 13.23 21.45 -13.78
C PHE A 124 13.52 22.90 -14.21
N THR A 125 14.17 23.67 -13.34
CA THR A 125 15.15 24.66 -13.81
C THR A 125 16.28 24.76 -12.79
N CYS A 126 17.40 24.18 -13.19
CA CYS A 126 18.77 24.63 -13.03
C CYS A 126 19.05 25.67 -11.94
N ALA A 127 19.92 25.29 -11.00
CA ALA A 127 20.71 26.21 -10.21
C ALA A 127 21.46 27.19 -11.12
N TYR A 128 21.17 28.48 -10.99
CA TYR A 128 22.10 29.62 -10.96
C TYR A 128 21.26 30.92 -10.99
N CYS A 129 21.82 31.97 -10.41
CA CYS A 129 21.41 33.37 -10.47
C CYS A 129 20.49 33.95 -9.37
N VAL A 130 21.18 34.54 -8.39
CA VAL A 130 21.06 35.95 -7.95
C VAL A 130 19.88 36.31 -7.04
N CYS A 131 20.23 36.41 -5.74
CA CYS A 131 19.81 37.47 -4.83
C CYS A 131 19.66 38.83 -5.54
N LEU A 132 18.46 39.40 -5.60
CA LEU A 132 18.18 40.80 -5.20
C LEU A 132 16.69 41.12 -5.42
N ALA A 133 15.96 41.35 -4.33
CA ALA A 133 14.77 42.19 -4.29
C ALA A 133 14.80 42.85 -2.90
N SER A 134 15.39 44.03 -2.71
CA SER A 134 14.88 45.37 -3.09
C SER A 134 13.40 45.57 -2.81
N ARG A 135 13.18 46.22 -1.66
CA ARG A 135 12.33 47.41 -1.47
C ARG A 135 10.85 47.30 -1.88
N ALA A 136 10.01 47.13 -0.87
CA ALA A 136 8.72 47.83 -0.76
C ALA A 136 8.31 47.90 0.72
N LEU A 137 8.74 48.96 1.40
CA LEU A 137 8.03 49.75 2.42
C LEU A 137 8.96 50.87 2.89
#